data_AF-A0A6J1SJ98-F1
#
_entry.id   AF-A0A6J1SJ98-F1
#
_cell.length_a   1.000
_cell.length_b   1.000
_cell.length_c   1.000
_cell.angle_alpha   90.00
_cell.angle_beta   90.00
_cell.angle_gamma   90.00
#
_symmetry.space_group_name_H-M   'P 1'
#
loop_
_entity.id
_entity.type
_entity.pdbx_description
1 polymer ?
#
loop_
_entity_poly.entity_id
_entity_poly.type
_entity_poly.pdbx_seq_one_letter_code
_entity_poly.pdbx_strand_id
1 'polypeptide(L)'
;MPGKIQPRDTIEIVQKLRNFLLGSRGGQNYLRFEGHGIAARTQPPPNLPDGPHAKLSANYYYTRDARRELNPPVLLASDQKLLPAPASEQPARKHRTPGPNFAWDARL
;
A
#
# COMPACT_ATOMS: atom_id res chain seq x y z
N MET A 1 -8.35 3.60 34.77
CA MET A 1 -8.83 4.01 33.43
C MET A 1 -9.72 5.22 33.63
N PRO A 2 -9.49 6.38 33.00
CA PRO A 2 -10.45 7.47 33.06
C PRO A 2 -11.82 6.93 32.60
N GLY A 3 -12.87 7.18 33.39
CA GLY A 3 -14.21 6.66 33.13
C GLY A 3 -14.75 7.13 31.77
N LYS A 4 -15.76 6.43 31.23
CA LYS A 4 -16.41 6.84 29.98
C LYS A 4 -17.00 8.24 30.13
N ILE A 5 -16.34 9.24 29.54
CA ILE A 5 -16.85 10.61 29.45
C ILE A 5 -17.84 10.65 28.29
N GLN A 6 -19.09 11.04 28.56
CA GLN A 6 -20.08 11.23 27.51
C GLN A 6 -19.68 12.46 26.67
N PRO A 7 -19.57 12.33 25.34
CA PRO A 7 -19.20 13.45 24.49
C PRO A 7 -20.31 14.49 24.51
N ARG A 8 -19.94 15.77 24.35
CA ARG A 8 -20.92 16.84 24.22
C ARG A 8 -21.73 16.63 22.94
N ASP A 9 -23.05 16.62 23.07
CA ASP A 9 -23.99 16.66 21.93
C ASP A 9 -24.92 17.87 22.09
N THR A 10 -25.78 18.07 21.10
CA THR A 10 -26.82 19.11 21.07
C THR A 10 -27.95 18.83 22.07
N ILE A 11 -28.90 19.75 22.21
CA ILE A 11 -30.08 19.53 23.05
C ILE A 11 -30.94 18.36 22.51
N GLU A 12 -31.64 17.65 23.40
CA GLU A 12 -32.34 16.39 23.05
C GLU A 12 -33.38 16.54 21.92
N ILE A 13 -34.06 17.69 21.84
CA ILE A 13 -35.05 17.97 20.78
C ILE A 13 -34.36 17.98 19.40
N VAL A 14 -33.19 18.61 19.31
CA VAL A 14 -32.41 18.69 18.07
C VAL A 14 -31.83 17.32 17.72
N GLN A 15 -31.40 16.53 18.71
CA GLN A 15 -30.95 15.15 18.48
C GLN A 15 -32.08 14.27 17.92
N LYS A 16 -33.29 14.35 18.48
CA LYS A 16 -34.46 13.60 18.00
C LYS A 16 -34.86 14.02 16.58
N LEU A 17 -34.85 15.33 16.29
CA LEU A 17 -35.10 15.85 14.95
C LEU A 17 -34.05 15.34 13.95
N ARG A 18 -32.76 15.40 14.29
CA ARG A 18 -31.66 14.88 13.46
C ARG A 18 -31.83 13.39 13.17
N ASN A 19 -32.11 12.59 14.20
CA ASN A 19 -32.26 11.14 14.07
C ASN A 19 -33.51 10.78 13.24
N PHE A 20 -34.57 11.58 13.33
CA PHE A 20 -35.76 11.44 12.51
C PHE A 20 -35.48 11.72 11.04
N LEU A 21 -34.84 12.85 10.71
CA LEU A 21 -34.52 13.23 9.33
C LEU A 21 -33.50 12.29 8.67
N LEU A 22 -32.56 11.75 9.44
CA LEU A 22 -31.51 10.84 8.94
C LEU A 22 -31.94 9.36 8.91
N GLY A 23 -33.14 9.02 9.39
CA GLY A 23 -33.64 7.64 9.41
C GLY A 23 -32.82 6.67 10.28
N SER A 24 -31.93 7.18 11.14
CA SER A 24 -31.03 6.39 11.98
C SER A 24 -31.14 6.82 13.44
N ARG A 25 -31.33 5.86 14.34
CA ARG A 25 -31.48 6.10 15.79
C ARG A 25 -30.15 6.31 16.52
N GLY A 26 -29.03 6.18 15.82
CA GLY A 26 -27.68 6.23 16.39
C GLY A 26 -26.78 7.18 15.63
N GLY A 27 -27.14 8.46 15.57
CA GLY A 27 -26.30 9.49 14.98
C GLY A 27 -24.92 9.50 15.67
N GLN A 28 -23.91 8.99 14.99
CA GLN A 28 -22.55 9.02 15.51
C GLN A 28 -22.06 10.47 15.52
N ASN A 29 -21.52 10.90 16.65
CA ASN A 29 -20.91 12.21 16.73
C ASN A 29 -19.57 12.17 15.99
N TYR A 30 -19.49 12.84 14.83
CA TYR A 30 -18.29 12.89 14.00
C TYR A 30 -17.18 13.77 14.60
N LEU A 31 -17.52 14.57 15.62
CA LEU A 31 -16.55 15.40 16.30
C LEU A 31 -15.70 14.56 17.26
N ARG A 32 -14.49 15.06 17.46
CA ARG A 32 -13.45 14.40 18.25
C ARG A 32 -13.47 14.93 19.67
N PHE A 33 -13.82 14.10 20.65
CA PHE A 33 -13.83 14.45 22.07
C PHE A 33 -12.74 13.73 22.85
N GLU A 34 -12.23 14.42 23.86
CA GLU A 34 -11.31 13.84 24.83
C GLU A 34 -11.98 12.71 25.60
N GLY A 35 -11.29 11.58 25.78
CA GLY A 35 -11.83 10.40 26.47
C GLY A 35 -12.84 9.55 25.68
N HIS A 36 -13.16 9.92 24.43
CA HIS A 36 -14.12 9.21 23.58
C HIS A 36 -13.45 8.55 22.36
N GLY A 37 -12.60 7.55 22.62
CA GLY A 37 -11.99 6.71 21.57
C GLY A 37 -10.81 7.36 20.83
N ILE A 38 -10.28 8.47 21.33
CA ILE A 38 -9.10 9.14 20.78
C ILE A 38 -7.91 8.85 21.71
N ALA A 39 -6.78 8.50 21.11
CA ALA A 39 -5.52 8.36 21.84
C ALA A 39 -5.09 9.70 22.44
N ALA A 40 -4.40 9.67 23.58
CA ALA A 40 -3.85 10.87 24.20
C ALA A 40 -2.91 11.63 23.24
N ARG A 41 -2.80 12.96 23.40
CA ARG A 41 -1.84 13.75 22.61
C ARG A 41 -0.40 13.40 22.95
N THR A 42 -0.14 13.10 24.21
CA THR A 42 1.15 12.63 24.71
C THR A 42 1.16 11.11 24.72
N GLN A 43 2.14 10.53 24.04
CA GLN A 43 2.36 9.09 23.99
C GLN A 43 3.66 8.76 24.75
N PRO A 44 3.74 7.60 25.42
CA PRO A 44 5.00 7.15 26.00
C PRO A 44 6.04 6.89 24.90
N PRO A 45 7.34 6.96 25.21
CA PRO A 45 8.37 6.67 24.24
C PRO A 45 8.21 5.23 23.70
N PRO A 46 8.15 5.02 22.37
CA PRO A 46 8.00 3.69 21.80
C PRO A 46 9.33 2.93 21.82
N ASN A 47 9.26 1.61 22.00
CA ASN A 47 10.38 0.69 21.76
C ASN A 47 10.08 -0.11 20.48
N LEU A 48 10.64 0.33 19.35
CA LEU A 48 10.38 -0.27 18.04
C LEU A 48 11.29 -1.48 17.82
N PRO A 49 10.80 -2.56 17.17
CA PRO A 49 11.66 -3.66 16.79
C PRO A 49 12.66 -3.22 15.72
N ASP A 50 13.83 -3.82 15.74
CA ASP A 50 14.86 -3.56 14.76
C ASP A 50 14.49 -4.08 13.36
N GLY A 51 15.06 -3.45 12.34
CA GLY A 51 14.95 -3.90 10.96
C GLY A 51 15.75 -5.17 10.65
N PRO A 52 15.54 -5.79 9.48
CA PRO A 52 16.16 -7.08 9.11
C PRO A 52 17.68 -7.06 9.01
N HIS A 53 18.28 -5.87 8.90
CA HIS A 53 19.72 -5.65 8.81
C HIS A 53 20.34 -5.12 10.11
N ALA A 54 19.68 -5.22 11.26
CA ALA A 54 20.31 -5.00 12.57
C ALA A 54 21.07 -6.25 13.05
N LYS A 55 22.02 -6.70 12.24
CA LYS A 55 22.85 -7.89 12.51
C LYS A 55 24.29 -7.46 12.80
N LEU A 56 24.89 -8.06 13.82
CA LEU A 56 26.28 -7.78 14.24
C LEU A 56 27.34 -8.40 13.31
N SER A 57 26.99 -9.47 12.61
CA SER A 57 27.90 -10.21 11.72
C SER A 57 27.21 -10.60 10.42
N ALA A 58 28.01 -10.91 9.39
CA ALA A 58 27.53 -11.35 8.07
C ALA A 58 26.49 -10.39 7.43
N ASN A 59 26.74 -9.09 7.54
CA ASN A 59 25.81 -8.03 7.11
C ASN A 59 26.53 -6.92 6.34
N TYR A 60 27.37 -7.31 5.41
CA TYR A 60 28.10 -6.37 4.57
C TYR A 60 27.15 -5.59 3.67
N TYR A 61 27.41 -4.30 3.50
CA TYR A 61 26.52 -3.44 2.70
C TYR A 61 26.48 -3.87 1.22
N TYR A 62 27.60 -4.36 0.67
CA TYR A 62 27.70 -4.73 -0.74
C TYR A 62 26.76 -5.88 -1.14
N THR A 63 26.39 -6.78 -0.21
CA THR A 63 25.51 -7.91 -0.51
C THR A 63 24.02 -7.55 -0.49
N ARG A 64 23.67 -6.30 -0.12
CA ARG A 64 22.28 -5.83 0.00
C ARG A 64 22.01 -4.53 -0.75
N ASP A 65 23.00 -3.99 -1.45
CA ASP A 65 22.89 -2.71 -2.14
C ASP A 65 22.24 -2.90 -3.52
N ALA A 66 20.91 -3.06 -3.55
CA ALA A 66 20.13 -3.20 -4.78
C ALA A 66 20.31 -2.01 -5.75
N ARG A 67 20.74 -0.84 -5.25
CA ARG A 67 21.02 0.33 -6.12
C ARG A 67 22.19 0.06 -7.08
N ARG A 68 23.11 -0.82 -6.71
CA ARG A 68 24.27 -1.22 -7.54
C ARG A 68 24.01 -2.47 -8.37
N GLU A 69 22.93 -3.18 -8.11
CA GLU A 69 22.47 -4.33 -8.91
C GLU A 69 21.72 -3.90 -10.17
N LEU A 70 21.33 -2.62 -10.25
CA LEU A 70 20.66 -2.05 -11.40
C LEU A 70 21.61 -2.00 -12.60
N ASN A 71 21.32 -2.82 -13.61
CA ASN A 71 21.98 -2.74 -14.90
C ASN A 71 21.28 -1.74 -15.83
N PRO A 72 22.01 -1.12 -16.77
CA PRO A 72 21.40 -0.36 -17.86
C PRO A 72 20.37 -1.20 -18.63
N PRO A 73 19.33 -0.59 -19.21
CA PRO A 73 18.32 -1.32 -19.97
C PRO A 73 18.93 -2.00 -21.18
N VAL A 74 18.44 -3.21 -21.50
CA VAL A 74 18.87 -3.96 -22.68
C VAL A 74 18.23 -3.32 -23.93
N LEU A 75 19.06 -2.93 -24.89
CA LEU A 75 18.61 -2.41 -26.19
C LEU A 75 18.21 -3.57 -27.10
N LEU A 76 16.91 -3.71 -27.37
CA LEU A 76 16.36 -4.77 -28.23
C LEU A 76 16.45 -4.44 -29.73
N ALA A 77 16.37 -3.15 -30.07
CA ALA A 77 16.54 -2.64 -31.42
C ALA A 77 17.20 -1.25 -31.33
N SER A 78 18.16 -0.98 -32.22
CA SER A 78 18.78 0.32 -32.38
C SER A 78 18.67 0.76 -33.84
N ASP A 79 18.59 2.07 -34.08
CA ASP A 79 18.59 2.64 -35.44
C ASP A 79 19.96 2.50 -36.15
N GLN A 80 20.96 1.97 -35.43
CA GLN A 80 22.29 1.76 -35.96
C GLN A 80 22.32 0.50 -36.84
N LYS A 81 22.58 0.69 -38.13
CA LYS A 81 22.66 -0.37 -39.13
C LYS A 81 23.90 -1.24 -38.88
N LEU A 82 23.71 -2.37 -38.20
CA LEU A 82 24.73 -3.40 -38.00
C LEU A 82 24.88 -4.25 -39.28
N LEU A 83 26.07 -4.82 -39.48
CA LEU A 83 26.32 -5.76 -40.57
C LEU A 83 25.41 -7.00 -40.42
N PRO A 84 24.84 -7.52 -41.51
CA PRO A 84 23.93 -8.66 -41.44
C PRO A 84 24.67 -9.90 -40.92
N ALA A 85 24.11 -10.53 -39.88
CA ALA A 85 24.51 -11.87 -39.48
C ALA A 85 24.20 -12.87 -40.62
N PRO A 86 24.97 -13.96 -40.77
CA PRO A 86 24.70 -14.97 -41.78
C PRO A 86 23.27 -15.51 -41.62
N ALA A 87 22.55 -15.63 -42.73
CA ALA A 87 21.14 -16.02 -42.75
C ALA A 87 20.97 -17.46 -42.25
N SER A 88 20.62 -17.63 -40.98
CA SER A 88 20.07 -18.87 -40.44
C SER A 88 18.55 -18.88 -40.66
N GLU A 89 18.01 -19.97 -41.21
CA GLU A 89 16.57 -20.19 -41.41
C GLU A 89 15.80 -19.89 -40.11
N GLN A 90 14.98 -18.83 -40.12
CA GLN A 90 14.16 -18.47 -38.96
C GLN A 90 12.77 -19.11 -39.09
N PRO A 91 12.29 -19.82 -38.06
CA PRO A 91 10.95 -20.41 -38.07
C PRO A 91 9.87 -19.32 -38.10
N ALA A 92 8.68 -19.67 -38.58
CA ALA A 92 7.52 -18.78 -38.66
C ALA A 92 7.22 -18.09 -37.31
N ARG A 93 7.09 -16.75 -37.32
CA ARG A 93 6.89 -15.94 -36.12
C ARG A 93 5.44 -16.03 -35.64
N LYS A 94 5.21 -16.65 -34.46
CA LYS A 94 3.92 -16.60 -33.76
C LYS A 94 3.72 -15.21 -33.13
N HIS A 95 2.48 -14.73 -33.08
CA HIS A 95 2.14 -13.53 -32.31
C HIS A 95 2.45 -13.76 -30.82
N ARG A 96 3.18 -12.84 -30.20
CA ARG A 96 3.54 -12.88 -28.78
C ARG A 96 2.73 -11.83 -28.02
N THR A 97 2.07 -12.23 -26.93
CA THR A 97 1.47 -11.30 -25.97
C THR A 97 2.50 -10.93 -24.89
N PRO A 98 2.44 -9.73 -24.28
CA PRO A 98 3.35 -9.34 -23.21
C PRO A 98 3.24 -10.18 -21.93
N GLY A 99 2.10 -10.84 -21.71
CA GLY A 99 1.83 -11.69 -20.56
C GLY A 99 0.61 -12.59 -20.76
N PRO A 100 0.30 -13.45 -19.79
CA PRO A 100 -0.89 -14.30 -19.82
C PRO A 100 -2.17 -13.49 -19.56
N ASN A 101 -3.30 -13.99 -20.08
CA ASN A 101 -4.62 -13.45 -19.76
C ASN A 101 -5.12 -14.10 -18.45
N PHE A 102 -5.56 -13.28 -17.50
CA PHE A 102 -6.11 -13.75 -16.23
C PHE A 102 -7.64 -13.70 -16.24
N ALA A 103 -8.29 -14.86 -16.13
CA ALA A 103 -9.74 -14.99 -16.03
C ALA A 103 -10.16 -15.18 -14.56
N TRP A 104 -10.20 -14.08 -13.80
CA TRP A 104 -10.48 -14.08 -12.36
C TRP A 104 -11.84 -14.67 -11.98
N ASP A 105 -12.81 -14.66 -12.90
CA ASP A 105 -14.18 -15.14 -12.69
C ASP A 105 -14.50 -16.48 -13.40
N ALA A 106 -13.50 -17.15 -13.97
CA ALA A 106 -13.72 -18.46 -14.58
C ALA A 106 -14.01 -19.50 -13.47
N ARG A 107 -15.19 -20.13 -13.51
CA ARG A 107 -15.48 -21.29 -12.65
C ARG A 107 -14.51 -22.41 -13.02
N LEU A 108 -13.87 -22.99 -11.99
CA LEU A 108 -12.98 -24.15 -12.06
C LEU A 108 -13.61 -25.32 -12.83
#